data_AF-A0A800F448-F1
#
_entry.id   AF-A0A800F448-F1
#
_cell.length_a   1.000
_cell.length_b   1.000
_cell.length_c   1.000
_cell.angle_alpha   90.00
_cell.angle_beta   90.00
_cell.angle_gamma   90.00
#
_symmetry.space_group_name_H-M   'P 1'
#
loop_
_entity.id
_entity.type
_entity.pdbx_description
1 polymer ?
#
loop_
_entity_poly.entity_id
_entity_poly.type
_entity_poly.pdbx_seq_one_letter_code
_entity_poly.pdbx_strand_id
1 'polypeptide(L)'
;IELLRSHMCEGTSTLIGPSGVGKSSLLNAVDPELGLRIGELSRKTRTGRHTTVSSRIISLTCGGLVADTPGFGDVTLWGVTPEEVAGCFPEFAEPADHCRFRGCTHTHEPDCGVKSAVEAGEIFDSRYKSYLTAREEAGETR
;
A
#
# COMPACT_ATOMS: atom_id res chain seq x y z
N ILE A 1 13.05 -15.10 -2.46
CA ILE A 1 13.81 -14.44 -1.37
C ILE A 1 15.05 -13.75 -1.91
N GLU A 2 15.88 -14.42 -2.72
CA GLU A 2 17.12 -13.84 -3.28
C GLU A 2 16.91 -12.52 -4.05
N LEU A 3 15.90 -12.44 -4.91
CA LEU A 3 15.56 -11.21 -5.64
C LEU A 3 15.23 -10.04 -4.67
N LEU A 4 14.41 -10.32 -3.66
CA LEU A 4 14.05 -9.33 -2.65
C LEU A 4 15.30 -8.86 -1.88
N ARG A 5 16.18 -9.80 -1.50
CA ARG A 5 17.45 -9.49 -0.85
C ARG A 5 18.28 -8.54 -1.72
N SER A 6 18.45 -8.83 -3.01
CA SER A 6 19.19 -7.97 -3.95
C SER A 6 18.72 -6.52 -3.90
N HIS A 7 17.40 -6.29 -4.03
CA HIS A 7 16.84 -4.94 -3.98
C HIS A 7 17.03 -4.26 -2.62
N MET A 8 16.87 -5.01 -1.53
CA MET A 8 17.02 -4.46 -0.18
C MET A 8 18.47 -4.11 0.16
N CYS A 9 19.47 -4.74 -0.47
CA CYS A 9 20.88 -4.46 -0.23
C CYS A 9 21.36 -3.14 -0.88
N GLU A 10 20.67 -2.65 -1.90
CA GLU A 10 21.09 -1.47 -2.67
C GLU A 10 20.60 -0.13 -2.07
N GLY A 11 19.83 -0.14 -0.97
CA GLY A 11 19.32 1.09 -0.39
C GLY A 11 18.58 0.91 0.92
N THR A 12 17.65 1.85 1.19
CA THR A 12 16.82 1.86 2.39
C THR A 12 15.41 1.41 2.03
N SER A 13 14.96 0.32 2.66
CA SER A 13 13.63 -0.27 2.45
C SER A 13 12.75 -0.14 3.69
N THR A 14 11.43 -0.17 3.52
CA THR A 14 10.48 -0.33 4.63
C THR A 14 9.49 -1.43 4.29
N LEU A 15 9.08 -2.23 5.29
CA LEU A 15 8.05 -3.23 5.11
C LEU A 15 6.72 -2.72 5.68
N ILE A 16 5.74 -2.60 4.79
CA ILE A 16 4.43 -2.03 5.08
C ILE A 16 3.39 -3.16 4.98
N GLY A 17 2.53 -3.28 5.99
CA GLY A 17 1.42 -4.24 5.98
C GLY A 17 0.77 -4.41 7.35
N PRO A 18 -0.42 -5.05 7.43
CA PRO A 18 -1.12 -5.28 8.69
C PRO A 18 -0.28 -6.03 9.75
N SER A 19 -0.64 -5.88 11.01
CA SER A 19 -0.04 -6.68 12.09
C SER A 19 -0.27 -8.18 11.85
N GLY A 20 0.76 -9.01 12.03
CA GLY A 20 0.66 -10.46 11.85
C GLY A 20 0.80 -10.99 10.41
N VAL A 21 0.96 -10.13 9.39
CA VAL A 21 1.12 -10.56 7.98
C VAL A 21 2.47 -11.26 7.67
N GLY A 22 3.42 -11.25 8.61
CA GLY A 22 4.71 -11.94 8.47
C GLY A 22 5.91 -11.06 8.11
N LYS A 23 5.83 -9.73 8.27
CA LYS A 23 6.95 -8.79 8.00
C LYS A 23 8.27 -9.20 8.68
N SER A 24 8.24 -9.46 10.00
CA SER A 24 9.44 -9.85 10.75
C SER A 24 9.97 -11.22 10.33
N SER A 25 9.09 -12.16 9.95
CA SER A 25 9.49 -13.45 9.40
C SER A 25 10.16 -13.31 8.03
N LEU A 26 9.65 -12.41 7.18
CA LEU A 26 10.26 -12.10 5.88
C LEU A 26 11.65 -11.48 6.04
N LEU A 27 11.83 -10.58 7.00
CA LEU A 27 13.15 -9.99 7.30
C LEU A 27 14.16 -11.04 7.76
N ASN A 28 13.76 -11.95 8.66
CA ASN A 28 14.63 -13.06 9.06
C ASN A 28 14.95 -14.02 7.90
N ALA A 29 14.07 -14.14 6.91
CA ALA A 29 14.35 -14.93 5.71
C ALA A 29 15.31 -14.21 4.73
N VAL A 30 15.23 -12.88 4.64
CA VAL A 30 16.13 -12.05 3.82
C VAL A 30 17.52 -11.97 4.44
N ASP A 31 17.59 -11.85 5.76
CA ASP A 31 18.82 -11.77 6.52
C ASP A 31 18.68 -12.55 7.85
N PRO A 32 19.11 -13.82 7.87
CA PRO A 32 19.01 -14.68 9.05
C PRO A 32 19.75 -14.16 10.29
N GLU A 33 20.76 -13.29 10.12
CA GLU A 33 21.53 -12.74 11.23
C GLU A 33 20.74 -11.70 12.05
N LEU A 34 19.65 -11.16 11.50
CA LEU A 34 18.82 -10.18 12.20
C LEU A 34 18.18 -10.77 13.47
N GLY A 35 17.89 -12.07 13.49
CA GLY A 35 17.36 -12.77 14.67
C GLY A 35 16.13 -12.11 15.30
N LEU A 36 15.27 -11.47 14.49
CA LEU A 36 14.13 -10.70 15.00
C LEU A 36 13.18 -11.62 15.76
N ARG A 37 12.67 -11.14 16.90
CA ARG A 37 11.68 -11.89 17.69
C ARG A 37 10.40 -12.07 16.89
N ILE A 38 10.08 -13.31 16.56
CA ILE A 38 8.79 -13.70 15.98
C ILE A 38 7.90 -14.15 17.15
N GLY A 39 6.96 -13.30 17.58
CA GLY A 39 5.99 -13.66 18.62
C GLY A 39 4.79 -14.44 18.04
N GLU A 40 4.21 -15.35 18.83
CA GLU A 40 2.89 -15.92 18.53
C GLU A 40 1.81 -14.82 18.63
N LEU A 41 0.79 -14.87 17.76
CA LEU A 41 -0.38 -14.01 17.83
C LEU A 41 -1.02 -14.12 19.24
N SER A 42 -1.09 -12.99 19.98
CA SER A 42 -1.64 -12.94 21.33
C SER A 42 -3.06 -13.52 21.43
N ARG A 43 -3.21 -14.66 22.14
CA ARG A 43 -4.50 -15.34 22.39
C ARG A 43 -5.41 -14.64 23.42
N LYS A 44 -5.04 -13.47 23.96
CA LYS A 44 -5.77 -12.83 25.07
C LYS A 44 -6.71 -11.67 24.68
N THR A 45 -6.65 -11.13 23.47
CA THR A 45 -7.45 -9.93 23.10
C THR A 45 -7.93 -9.84 21.64
N ARG A 46 -7.64 -10.81 20.76
CA ARG A 46 -7.86 -10.70 19.28
C ARG A 46 -7.21 -9.44 18.64
N THR A 47 -6.37 -8.73 19.38
CA THR A 47 -5.52 -7.64 18.90
C THR A 47 -4.07 -7.99 19.29
N GLY A 48 -3.19 -8.00 18.30
CA GLY A 48 -1.80 -8.38 18.47
C GLY A 48 -1.08 -7.41 19.40
N ARG A 49 -0.47 -7.94 20.47
CA ARG A 49 0.34 -7.14 21.41
C ARG A 49 1.63 -6.71 20.70
N HIS A 50 1.72 -5.43 20.39
CA HIS A 50 2.85 -4.77 19.76
C HIS A 50 4.14 -4.96 20.58
N THR A 51 5.23 -5.41 19.96
CA THR A 51 6.58 -5.38 20.57
C THR A 51 7.57 -4.43 19.90
N THR A 52 7.24 -3.85 18.74
CA THR A 52 8.01 -2.72 18.20
C THR A 52 7.17 -1.46 18.35
N VAL A 53 7.40 -0.71 19.43
CA VAL A 53 6.68 0.56 19.74
C VAL A 53 7.38 1.76 19.07
N SER A 54 8.61 1.56 18.59
CA SER A 54 9.40 2.58 17.90
C SER A 54 9.83 2.06 16.53
N SER A 55 9.70 2.87 15.49
CA SER A 55 10.35 2.59 14.21
C SER A 55 11.87 2.55 14.42
N ARG A 56 12.56 1.58 13.81
CA ARG A 56 14.01 1.44 13.91
C ARG A 56 14.60 1.22 12.53
N ILE A 57 15.80 1.75 12.32
CA ILE A 57 16.62 1.42 11.16
C ILE A 57 17.55 0.27 11.54
N ILE A 58 17.54 -0.78 10.73
CA ILE A 58 18.32 -2.00 10.90
C ILE A 58 19.25 -2.11 9.69
N SER A 59 20.54 -2.34 9.93
CA SER A 59 21.49 -2.61 8.85
C SER A 59 21.43 -4.09 8.47
N LEU A 60 21.31 -4.36 7.18
CA LEU A 60 21.43 -5.71 6.63
C LEU A 60 22.90 -6.06 6.45
N THR A 61 23.24 -7.33 6.65
CA THR A 61 24.58 -7.89 6.44
C THR A 61 25.11 -7.66 5.03
N CYS A 62 24.22 -7.54 4.06
CA CYS A 62 24.56 -7.27 2.67
C CYS A 62 24.77 -5.78 2.32
N GLY A 63 24.62 -4.86 3.29
CA GLY A 63 24.92 -3.43 3.13
C GLY A 63 23.70 -2.49 3.07
N GLY A 64 22.48 -3.02 2.94
CA GLY A 64 21.25 -2.24 2.91
C GLY A 64 20.73 -1.80 4.28
N LEU A 65 19.69 -0.96 4.29
CA LEU A 65 19.00 -0.52 5.50
C LEU A 65 17.52 -0.89 5.45
N VAL A 66 16.95 -1.28 6.58
CA VAL A 66 15.51 -1.55 6.73
C VAL A 66 14.92 -0.72 7.85
N ALA A 67 13.91 0.07 7.53
CA ALA A 67 13.01 0.63 8.52
C ALA A 67 12.00 -0.43 8.95
N ASP A 68 12.18 -1.00 10.14
CA ASP A 68 11.14 -1.83 10.77
C ASP A 68 10.11 -0.91 11.41
N THR A 69 8.93 -0.86 10.80
CA THR A 69 7.79 -0.08 11.27
C THR A 69 6.73 -1.00 11.87
N PRO A 70 6.01 -0.58 12.92
CA PRO A 70 4.84 -1.32 13.41
C PRO A 70 3.88 -1.60 12.25
N GLY A 71 3.23 -2.78 12.25
CA GLY A 71 2.12 -2.99 11.33
C GLY A 71 1.01 -1.97 11.61
N PHE A 72 0.46 -1.38 10.55
CA PHE A 72 -0.71 -0.51 10.71
C PHE A 72 -1.95 -1.36 11.00
N GLY A 73 -2.87 -0.79 11.79
CA GLY A 73 -4.21 -1.35 12.03
C GLY A 73 -5.16 -0.90 10.93
N ASP A 74 -5.25 0.42 10.76
CA ASP A 74 -5.99 1.08 9.68
C ASP A 74 -5.03 2.04 8.94
N VAL A 75 -5.19 2.12 7.61
CA VAL A 75 -4.55 3.15 6.78
C VAL A 75 -5.64 4.11 6.38
N THR A 76 -5.40 5.40 6.59
CA THR A 76 -6.31 6.46 6.15
C THR A 76 -5.57 7.33 5.15
N LEU A 77 -6.29 7.82 4.14
CA LEU A 77 -5.77 8.73 3.11
C LEU A 77 -5.62 10.15 3.65
N TRP A 78 -4.77 10.32 4.66
CA TRP A 78 -4.48 11.63 5.24
C TRP A 78 -3.84 12.56 4.23
N GLY A 79 -4.45 13.73 4.03
CA GLY A 79 -3.92 14.79 3.18
C GLY A 79 -4.07 14.52 1.67
N VAL A 80 -4.88 13.54 1.28
CA VAL A 80 -5.27 13.32 -0.12
C VAL A 80 -6.73 13.74 -0.27
N THR A 81 -6.98 14.67 -1.17
CA THR A 81 -8.34 15.09 -1.54
C THR A 81 -9.00 14.08 -2.48
N PRO A 82 -10.35 13.99 -2.51
CA PRO A 82 -11.06 13.14 -3.47
C PRO A 82 -10.63 13.33 -4.94
N GLU A 83 -10.28 14.55 -5.32
CA GLU A 83 -9.82 14.93 -6.66
C GLU A 83 -8.42 14.38 -6.98
N GLU A 84 -7.56 14.22 -5.97
CA GLU A 84 -6.19 13.70 -6.13
C GLU A 84 -6.15 12.17 -6.20
N VAL A 85 -7.18 11.48 -5.70
CA VAL A 85 -7.22 10.00 -5.65
C VAL A 85 -7.06 9.37 -7.04
N ALA A 86 -7.63 9.97 -8.09
CA ALA A 86 -7.50 9.45 -9.45
C ALA A 86 -6.03 9.38 -9.92
N GLY A 87 -5.19 10.32 -9.47
CA GLY A 87 -3.76 10.33 -9.76
C GLY A 87 -2.96 9.19 -9.11
N CYS A 88 -3.55 8.50 -8.13
CA CYS A 88 -2.96 7.33 -7.46
C CYS A 88 -3.24 6.00 -8.20
N PHE A 89 -3.97 6.03 -9.31
CA PHE A 89 -4.29 4.87 -10.16
C PHE A 89 -3.63 5.06 -11.54
N PRO A 90 -2.40 4.55 -11.74
CA PRO A 90 -1.66 4.74 -12.99
C PRO A 90 -2.41 4.28 -14.24
N GLU A 91 -3.23 3.25 -14.10
CA GLU A 91 -4.06 2.71 -15.18
C GLU A 91 -5.15 3.69 -15.68
N PHE A 92 -5.42 4.78 -14.96
CA PHE A 92 -6.38 5.81 -15.38
C PHE A 92 -5.75 6.88 -16.26
N ALA A 93 -4.42 7.02 -16.26
CA ALA A 93 -3.74 8.16 -16.87
C ALA A 93 -4.08 8.33 -18.35
N GLU A 94 -3.95 7.27 -19.15
CA GLU A 94 -4.25 7.30 -20.59
C GLU A 94 -5.77 7.34 -20.88
N PRO A 95 -6.63 6.49 -20.26
CA PRO A 95 -8.07 6.59 -20.46
C PRO A 95 -8.70 7.92 -20.03
N ALA A 96 -8.10 8.63 -19.06
CA ALA A 96 -8.58 9.93 -18.62
C ALA A 96 -8.48 11.00 -19.73
N ASP A 97 -7.52 10.91 -20.65
CA ASP A 97 -7.37 11.84 -21.78
C ASP A 97 -8.55 11.76 -22.77
N HIS A 98 -9.28 10.64 -22.74
CA HIS A 98 -10.48 10.43 -23.55
C HIS A 98 -11.77 10.85 -22.86
N CYS A 99 -11.70 11.47 -21.67
CA CYS A 99 -12.87 12.01 -21.01
C CYS A 99 -13.39 13.27 -21.71
N ARG A 100 -14.71 13.36 -21.87
CA ARG A 100 -15.35 14.55 -22.41
C ARG A 100 -15.12 15.82 -21.57
N PHE A 101 -14.99 15.66 -20.25
CA PHE A 101 -14.85 16.79 -19.31
C PHE A 101 -13.45 16.83 -18.70
N ARG A 102 -12.84 18.01 -18.65
CA ARG A 102 -11.51 18.21 -18.04
C ARG A 102 -11.49 17.95 -16.53
N GLY A 103 -12.61 18.17 -15.85
CA GLY A 103 -12.79 17.86 -14.42
C GLY A 103 -13.56 16.58 -14.19
N CYS A 104 -13.45 15.61 -15.12
CA CYS A 104 -14.11 14.33 -14.97
C CYS A 104 -13.61 13.64 -13.72
N THR A 105 -14.54 13.28 -12.84
CA THR A 105 -14.23 12.58 -11.60
C THR A 105 -14.41 11.06 -11.74
N HIS A 106 -14.70 10.59 -12.95
CA HIS A 106 -14.83 9.19 -13.32
C HIS A 106 -15.87 8.42 -12.51
N THR A 107 -16.95 9.05 -12.02
CA THR A 107 -17.98 8.37 -11.22
C THR A 107 -19.33 8.34 -11.92
N HIS A 108 -19.81 9.49 -12.35
CA HIS A 108 -21.17 9.68 -12.85
C HIS A 108 -21.19 10.35 -14.23
N GLU A 109 -20.05 10.88 -14.67
CA GLU A 109 -19.92 11.62 -15.91
C GLU A 109 -20.24 10.72 -17.12
N PRO A 110 -21.00 11.24 -18.10
CA PRO A 110 -21.17 10.59 -19.39
C PRO A 110 -19.88 10.73 -20.22
N ASP A 111 -19.68 9.83 -21.18
CA ASP A 111 -18.54 9.84 -22.09
C ASP A 111 -17.17 9.91 -21.35
N CYS A 112 -17.04 9.07 -20.32
CA CYS A 112 -15.86 8.97 -19.47
C CYS A 112 -14.94 7.85 -19.99
N GLY A 113 -13.75 8.21 -20.47
CA GLY A 113 -12.79 7.26 -21.02
C GLY A 113 -12.34 6.19 -20.01
N VAL A 114 -12.21 6.54 -18.72
CA VAL A 114 -11.94 5.55 -17.65
C VAL A 114 -13.07 4.53 -17.54
N LYS A 115 -14.34 4.97 -17.53
CA LYS A 115 -15.49 4.04 -17.46
C LYS A 115 -15.58 3.17 -18.71
N SER A 116 -15.31 3.73 -19.89
CA SER A 116 -15.24 2.96 -21.13
C SER A 116 -14.12 1.91 -21.11
N ALA A 117 -12.94 2.25 -20.57
CA ALA A 117 -11.83 1.31 -20.41
C ALA A 117 -12.16 0.20 -19.39
N VAL A 118 -12.94 0.49 -18.34
CA VAL A 118 -13.48 -0.54 -17.43
C VAL A 118 -14.47 -1.46 -18.16
N GLU A 119 -15.40 -0.89 -18.93
CA GLU A 119 -16.38 -1.65 -19.72
C GLU A 119 -15.71 -2.54 -20.78
N ALA A 120 -14.60 -2.07 -21.36
CA ALA A 120 -13.78 -2.82 -22.31
C ALA A 120 -12.89 -3.89 -21.66
N GLY A 121 -12.76 -3.89 -20.32
CA GLY A 121 -11.90 -4.81 -19.57
C GLY A 121 -10.41 -4.46 -19.58
N GLU A 122 -10.05 -3.26 -20.04
CA GLU A 122 -8.69 -2.73 -20.01
C GLU A 122 -8.29 -2.31 -18.60
N ILE A 123 -9.26 -1.78 -17.84
CA ILE A 123 -9.15 -1.56 -16.40
C ILE A 123 -9.97 -2.63 -15.68
N PHE A 124 -9.34 -3.34 -14.73
CA PHE A 124 -10.07 -4.30 -13.91
C PHE A 124 -11.15 -3.60 -13.07
N ASP A 125 -12.35 -4.17 -13.08
CA ASP A 125 -13.49 -3.72 -12.25
C ASP A 125 -13.11 -3.62 -10.75
N SER A 126 -12.27 -4.52 -10.26
CA SER A 126 -11.76 -4.46 -8.87
C SER A 126 -10.96 -3.20 -8.59
N ARG A 127 -10.15 -2.73 -9.55
CA ARG A 127 -9.35 -1.51 -9.42
C ARG A 127 -10.23 -0.26 -9.47
N TYR A 128 -11.21 -0.23 -10.37
CA TYR A 128 -12.20 0.84 -10.40
C TYR A 128 -13.00 0.91 -9.09
N LYS A 129 -13.40 -0.23 -8.52
CA LYS A 129 -14.04 -0.27 -7.19
C LYS A 129 -13.12 0.25 -6.08
N SER A 130 -11.84 -0.15 -6.07
CA SER A 130 -10.86 0.40 -5.13
C SER A 130 -10.72 1.92 -5.24
N TYR A 131 -10.78 2.48 -6.45
CA TYR A 131 -10.78 3.92 -6.68
C TYR A 131 -11.99 4.59 -6.03
N LEU A 132 -13.20 4.05 -6.23
CA LEU A 132 -14.42 4.59 -5.64
C LEU A 132 -14.36 4.61 -4.11
N THR A 133 -13.93 3.50 -3.50
CA THR A 133 -13.76 3.41 -2.04
C THR A 133 -12.72 4.40 -1.53
N ALA A 134 -11.54 4.46 -2.15
CA ALA A 134 -10.49 5.39 -1.76
C ALA A 134 -10.94 6.86 -1.85
N ARG A 135 -11.73 7.19 -2.89
CA ARG A 135 -12.27 8.54 -3.07
C ARG A 135 -13.31 8.91 -2.01
N GLU A 136 -14.15 7.96 -1.61
CA GLU A 136 -15.11 8.13 -0.52
C GLU A 136 -14.38 8.39 0.81
N GLU A 137 -13.40 7.55 1.16
CA GLU A 137 -12.57 7.69 2.38
C GLU A 137 -11.81 9.02 2.43
N ALA A 138 -11.30 9.49 1.29
CA ALA A 138 -10.64 10.80 1.17
C ALA A 138 -11.61 11.97 1.45
N GLY A 139 -12.91 11.81 1.16
CA GLY A 139 -13.94 12.81 1.44
C GLY A 139 -14.32 12.88 2.92
N GLU A 140 -14.16 11.78 3.66
CA GLU A 140 -14.49 11.65 5.08
C GLU A 140 -13.37 12.14 6.02
N THR A 141 -12.13 12.22 5.53
CA THR A 141 -10.93 12.56 6.34
C THR A 141 -10.76 14.08 6.54
N ARG A 142 -11.83 14.78 6.96
CA ARG A 142 -11.79 16.23 7.29
C ARG A 142 -11.39 16.53 8.73
#